data_AF-A0A1M6GTL4-F1
#
_entry.id   AF-A0A1M6GTL4-F1
#
_cell.length_a   1.000
_cell.length_b   1.000
_cell.length_c   1.000
_cell.angle_alpha   90.00
_cell.angle_beta   90.00
_cell.angle_gamma   90.00
#
_symmetry.space_group_name_H-M   'P 1'
#
loop_
_entity.id
_entity.type
_entity.pdbx_description
1 polymer ?
#
loop_
_entity_poly.entity_id
_entity_poly.type
_entity_poly.pdbx_seq_one_letter_code
_entity_poly.pdbx_strand_id
1 'polypeptide(L)'
;MDVQRDRLEASIWASAQDRRSWLIEHRILVGNPFEAAVWDELRGMLGETWRHASGHRLGLAMTAIDSGDGMTTAEVYAFVRRAGAGRAIAVKGQDGLRAAIGQPSATEVRRNGRKLGGLKVWPVGSSFLKGETYGRLKLERPTAESGDPFPPGFVHLPLHAAGEEFCRQLTAEQFVARAGRNGLRRLEWVKTRERNEALDCRVYARAAAAALGMDGWGDGPWARMADALSLPAAEPAAPTPADGAAPAASTTRPRGWLAPRNGWLR
;
A
#
# COMPACT_ATOMS: atom_id res chain seq x y z
N MET A 1 1.68 -0.69 4.79
CA MET A 1 1.00 0.17 5.77
C MET A 1 0.88 -0.61 7.05
N ASP A 2 1.21 0.04 8.14
CA ASP A 2 1.19 -0.53 9.48
C ASP A 2 0.11 0.18 10.33
N VAL A 3 -0.62 -0.59 11.13
CA VAL A 3 -1.78 -0.10 11.90
C VAL A 3 -1.39 -0.05 13.37
N GLN A 4 -1.43 1.15 13.94
CA GLN A 4 -1.06 1.41 15.33
C GLN A 4 -2.28 1.89 16.10
N ARG A 5 -2.27 1.81 17.43
CA ARG A 5 -3.47 2.08 18.25
C ARG A 5 -4.02 3.51 18.09
N ASP A 6 -3.19 4.45 17.68
CA ASP A 6 -3.48 5.88 17.61
C ASP A 6 -3.24 6.51 16.24
N ARG A 7 -2.82 5.71 15.23
CA ARG A 7 -2.47 6.19 13.90
C ARG A 7 -2.36 5.07 12.86
N LEU A 8 -2.33 5.45 11.59
CA LEU A 8 -1.89 4.59 10.49
C LEU A 8 -0.56 5.12 9.95
N GLU A 9 0.42 4.23 9.77
CA GLU A 9 1.70 4.59 9.14
C GLU A 9 1.78 4.01 7.72
N ALA A 10 2.05 4.86 6.74
CA ALA A 10 2.05 4.50 5.34
C ALA A 10 3.29 5.03 4.62
N SER A 11 4.10 4.11 4.09
CA SER A 11 5.21 4.45 3.19
C SER A 11 4.86 4.10 1.74
N ILE A 12 5.14 5.04 0.83
CA ILE A 12 5.01 4.86 -0.61
C ILE A 12 6.38 4.53 -1.20
N TRP A 13 6.46 3.39 -1.86
CA TRP A 13 7.67 2.89 -2.48
C TRP A 13 7.46 2.67 -3.98
N ALA A 14 8.34 3.24 -4.80
CA ALA A 14 8.44 2.90 -6.21
C ALA A 14 9.45 1.76 -6.39
N SER A 15 9.22 0.88 -7.37
CA SER A 15 10.12 -0.22 -7.74
C SER A 15 10.42 -0.19 -9.24
N ALA A 16 11.65 -0.54 -9.62
CA ALA A 16 12.08 -0.66 -11.01
C ALA A 16 12.41 -2.12 -11.38
N GLN A 17 12.59 -2.36 -12.68
CA GLN A 17 12.89 -3.67 -13.27
C GLN A 17 14.13 -4.33 -12.66
N ASP A 18 15.19 -3.57 -12.44
CA ASP A 18 16.44 -4.03 -11.81
C ASP A 18 16.35 -4.12 -10.27
N ARG A 19 15.11 -4.10 -9.73
CA ARG A 19 14.79 -4.16 -8.31
C ARG A 19 15.26 -2.97 -7.48
N ARG A 20 15.79 -1.91 -8.10
CA ARG A 20 15.98 -0.64 -7.40
C ARG A 20 14.63 -0.14 -6.87
N SER A 21 14.68 0.58 -5.76
CA SER A 21 13.48 1.07 -5.09
C SER A 21 13.70 2.46 -4.52
N TRP A 22 12.65 3.28 -4.51
CA TRP A 22 12.68 4.65 -3.99
C TRP A 22 11.61 4.82 -2.93
N LEU A 23 11.99 5.32 -1.76
CA LEU A 23 11.01 5.87 -0.83
C LEU A 23 10.54 7.20 -1.42
N ILE A 24 9.27 7.25 -1.81
CA ILE A 24 8.66 8.46 -2.35
C ILE A 24 8.23 9.37 -1.20
N GLU A 25 7.58 8.76 -0.21
CA GLU A 25 6.95 9.47 0.89
C GLU A 25 6.66 8.51 2.05
N HIS A 26 6.64 9.05 3.27
CA HIS A 26 6.14 8.36 4.46
C HIS A 26 5.20 9.30 5.21
N ARG A 27 3.97 8.85 5.48
CA ARG A 27 2.92 9.61 6.17
C ARG A 27 2.45 8.90 7.42
N ILE A 28 2.17 9.71 8.42
CA ILE A 28 1.50 9.30 9.65
C ILE A 28 0.11 9.93 9.62
N LEU A 29 -0.92 9.09 9.50
CA LEU A 29 -2.31 9.51 9.55
C LEU A 29 -2.78 9.34 11.01
N VAL A 30 -2.84 10.45 11.75
CA VAL A 30 -3.17 10.44 13.17
C VAL A 30 -4.66 10.17 13.34
N GLY A 31 -5.01 9.17 14.14
CA GLY A 31 -6.40 8.82 14.40
C GLY A 31 -6.57 7.41 14.91
N ASN A 32 -7.63 7.20 15.68
CA ASN A 32 -8.00 5.91 16.20
C ASN A 32 -8.44 4.96 15.05
N PRO A 33 -7.79 3.80 14.85
CA PRO A 33 -8.17 2.85 13.80
C PRO A 33 -9.60 2.30 13.94
N PHE A 34 -10.27 2.47 15.08
CA PHE A 34 -11.67 2.10 15.24
C PHE A 34 -12.65 3.16 14.71
N GLU A 35 -12.15 4.32 14.27
CA GLU A 35 -12.95 5.43 13.76
C GLU A 35 -12.84 5.56 12.24
N ALA A 36 -13.94 5.90 11.57
CA ALA A 36 -13.98 5.97 10.11
C ALA A 36 -13.06 7.06 9.52
N ALA A 37 -12.82 8.15 10.27
CA ALA A 37 -12.10 9.33 9.79
C ALA A 37 -10.69 9.00 9.27
N VAL A 38 -9.91 8.24 10.03
CA VAL A 38 -8.52 7.88 9.65
C VAL A 38 -8.47 6.98 8.41
N TRP A 39 -9.50 6.13 8.23
CA TRP A 39 -9.63 5.29 7.04
C TRP A 39 -10.11 6.04 5.80
N ASP A 40 -10.92 7.09 5.97
CA ASP A 40 -11.32 7.95 4.86
C ASP A 40 -10.15 8.83 4.41
N GLU A 41 -9.30 9.28 5.33
CA GLU A 41 -8.01 9.93 5.01
C GLU A 41 -7.09 8.99 4.23
N LEU A 42 -6.93 7.74 4.70
CA LEU A 42 -6.19 6.72 3.96
C LEU A 42 -6.77 6.49 2.56
N ARG A 43 -8.10 6.46 2.41
CA ARG A 43 -8.74 6.32 1.10
C ARG A 43 -8.40 7.48 0.17
N GLY A 44 -8.40 8.70 0.69
CA GLY A 44 -7.95 9.90 -0.03
C GLY A 44 -6.52 9.71 -0.54
N MET A 45 -5.61 9.31 0.36
CA MET A 45 -4.21 9.02 0.02
C MET A 45 -4.09 7.93 -1.06
N LEU A 46 -4.90 6.86 -1.02
CA LEU A 46 -4.88 5.83 -2.05
C LEU A 46 -5.24 6.36 -3.44
N GLY A 47 -6.02 7.45 -3.50
CA GLY A 47 -6.45 8.13 -4.73
C GLY A 47 -5.44 9.13 -5.29
N GLU A 48 -4.36 9.43 -4.56
CA GLU A 48 -3.36 10.40 -4.99
C GLU A 48 -2.45 9.90 -6.10
N THR A 49 -1.69 10.83 -6.66
CA THR A 49 -0.67 10.55 -7.69
C THR A 49 0.62 11.30 -7.38
N TRP A 50 1.75 10.67 -7.70
CA TRP A 50 3.09 11.20 -7.50
C TRP A 50 3.77 11.49 -8.83
N ARG A 51 4.57 12.54 -8.87
CA ARG A 51 5.30 12.95 -10.07
C ARG A 51 6.45 11.99 -10.34
N HIS A 52 6.48 11.43 -11.53
CA HIS A 52 7.60 10.66 -12.06
C HIS A 52 8.63 11.59 -12.74
N ALA A 53 9.88 11.15 -12.84
CA ALA A 53 10.96 11.92 -13.47
C ALA A 53 10.68 12.30 -14.93
N SER A 54 9.88 11.50 -15.65
CA SER A 54 9.41 11.80 -17.01
C SER A 54 8.30 12.86 -17.08
N GLY A 55 7.86 13.42 -15.94
CA GLY A 55 6.78 14.41 -15.87
C GLY A 55 5.37 13.82 -15.70
N HIS A 56 5.20 12.52 -15.94
CA HIS A 56 3.94 11.80 -15.71
C HIS A 56 3.54 11.77 -14.23
N ARG A 57 2.24 11.60 -13.96
CA ARG A 57 1.71 11.36 -12.62
C ARG A 57 1.32 9.88 -12.48
N LEU A 58 1.89 9.20 -11.50
CA LEU A 58 1.66 7.78 -11.25
C LEU A 58 0.81 7.59 -10.01
N GLY A 59 -0.22 6.75 -10.10
CA GLY A 59 -1.03 6.32 -8.96
C GLY A 59 -0.43 5.11 -8.25
N LEU A 60 -1.03 4.74 -7.10
CA LEU A 60 -0.66 3.53 -6.38
C LEU A 60 -1.11 2.28 -7.12
N ALA A 61 -0.17 1.36 -7.35
CA ALA A 61 -0.47 0.07 -7.95
C ALA A 61 -1.15 -0.89 -6.97
N MET A 62 -0.67 -0.95 -5.72
CA MET A 62 -1.24 -1.79 -4.65
C MET A 62 -0.77 -1.34 -3.27
N THR A 63 -1.63 -1.52 -2.26
CA THR A 63 -1.32 -1.26 -0.85
C THR A 63 -1.49 -2.53 -0.03
N ALA A 64 -0.43 -2.98 0.65
CA ALA A 64 -0.52 -4.00 1.68
C ALA A 64 -0.76 -3.36 3.05
N ILE A 65 -1.78 -3.85 3.75
CA ILE A 65 -2.19 -3.36 5.08
C ILE A 65 -2.08 -4.51 6.07
N ASP A 66 -1.29 -4.32 7.13
CA ASP A 66 -1.17 -5.32 8.17
C ASP A 66 -2.49 -5.53 8.89
N SER A 67 -2.83 -6.80 9.10
CA SER A 67 -4.01 -7.25 9.84
C SER A 67 -3.65 -8.20 10.98
N GLY A 68 -2.35 -8.37 11.25
CA GLY A 68 -1.79 -9.36 12.17
C GLY A 68 -1.85 -9.00 13.65
N ASP A 69 -2.21 -7.76 14.01
CA ASP A 69 -2.24 -7.27 15.39
C ASP A 69 -3.35 -7.91 16.26
N GLY A 70 -4.35 -8.53 15.62
CA GLY A 70 -5.50 -9.18 16.25
C GLY A 70 -6.57 -8.23 16.82
N MET A 71 -6.30 -6.91 16.88
CA MET A 71 -7.21 -5.92 17.45
C MET A 71 -7.93 -5.12 16.37
N THR A 72 -7.22 -4.69 15.33
CA THR A 72 -7.76 -3.84 14.25
C THR A 72 -8.09 -4.64 12.99
N THR A 73 -8.01 -5.97 13.08
CA THR A 73 -8.25 -6.90 11.96
C THR A 73 -9.60 -6.67 11.27
N ALA A 74 -10.67 -6.38 12.01
CA ALA A 74 -12.00 -6.19 11.43
C ALA A 74 -12.10 -4.90 10.61
N GLU A 75 -11.43 -3.85 11.05
CA GLU A 75 -11.35 -2.52 10.46
C GLU A 75 -10.55 -2.57 9.16
N VAL A 76 -9.38 -3.22 9.19
CA VAL A 76 -8.56 -3.51 8.01
C VAL A 76 -9.37 -4.27 6.96
N TYR A 77 -10.07 -5.33 7.38
CA TYR A 77 -10.87 -6.14 6.48
C TYR A 77 -12.05 -5.36 5.88
N ALA A 78 -12.70 -4.50 6.67
CA ALA A 78 -13.76 -3.63 6.19
C ALA A 78 -13.22 -2.62 5.16
N PHE A 79 -12.06 -2.02 5.41
CA PHE A 79 -11.41 -1.08 4.49
C PHE A 79 -11.02 -1.75 3.17
N VAL A 80 -10.29 -2.88 3.23
CA VAL A 80 -9.83 -3.60 2.03
C VAL A 80 -11.00 -4.00 1.12
N ARG A 81 -12.13 -4.42 1.70
CA ARG A 81 -13.34 -4.74 0.93
C ARG A 81 -13.92 -3.53 0.19
N ARG A 82 -13.84 -2.34 0.79
CA ARG A 82 -14.37 -1.09 0.21
C ARG A 82 -13.41 -0.46 -0.80
N ALA A 83 -12.10 -0.66 -0.65
CA ALA A 83 -11.08 -0.09 -1.53
C ALA A 83 -11.14 -0.61 -2.97
N GLY A 84 -11.83 -1.74 -3.20
CA GLY A 84 -11.96 -2.37 -4.52
C GLY A 84 -10.83 -3.36 -4.81
N ALA A 85 -11.10 -4.31 -5.71
CA ALA A 85 -10.16 -5.37 -6.05
C ALA A 85 -8.84 -4.79 -6.59
N GLY A 86 -7.71 -5.26 -6.06
CA GLY A 86 -6.37 -4.93 -6.54
C GLY A 86 -5.74 -3.66 -5.95
N ARG A 87 -6.52 -2.74 -5.35
CA ARG A 87 -5.95 -1.51 -4.74
C ARG A 87 -5.36 -1.74 -3.37
N ALA A 88 -6.03 -2.53 -2.54
CA ALA A 88 -5.57 -2.87 -1.20
C ALA A 88 -5.68 -4.38 -0.95
N ILE A 89 -4.75 -4.91 -0.17
CA ILE A 89 -4.75 -6.29 0.30
C ILE A 89 -4.50 -6.33 1.81
N ALA A 90 -5.18 -7.25 2.49
CA ALA A 90 -4.88 -7.55 3.88
C ALA A 90 -3.72 -8.56 3.93
N VAL A 91 -2.68 -8.24 4.71
CA VAL A 91 -1.52 -9.10 4.91
C VAL A 91 -1.41 -9.54 6.36
N LYS A 92 -0.73 -10.66 6.58
CA LYS A 92 -0.35 -11.15 7.90
C LYS A 92 1.01 -11.85 7.82
N GLY A 93 1.91 -11.54 8.75
CA GLY A 93 3.20 -12.23 8.84
C GLY A 93 3.03 -13.75 9.01
N GLN A 94 3.82 -14.53 8.28
CA GLN A 94 3.92 -15.98 8.43
C GLN A 94 5.37 -16.37 8.69
N ASP A 95 5.61 -16.92 9.88
CA ASP A 95 6.92 -17.41 10.28
C ASP A 95 7.40 -18.54 9.35
N GLY A 96 8.68 -18.49 9.00
CA GLY A 96 9.33 -19.52 8.19
C GLY A 96 8.99 -19.49 6.69
N LEU A 97 8.13 -18.57 6.23
CA LEU A 97 7.85 -18.40 4.81
C LEU A 97 9.09 -17.88 4.07
N ARG A 98 9.62 -18.68 3.13
CA ARG A 98 10.82 -18.38 2.33
C ARG A 98 10.50 -17.69 1.00
N ALA A 99 9.50 -16.84 1.00
CA ALA A 99 9.07 -16.05 -0.14
C ALA A 99 8.56 -14.70 0.35
N ALA A 100 8.52 -13.69 -0.53
CA ALA A 100 7.98 -12.37 -0.19
C ALA A 100 6.51 -12.46 0.27
N ILE A 101 5.72 -13.24 -0.46
CA ILE A 101 4.30 -13.42 -0.21
C ILE A 101 3.87 -14.87 -0.47
N GLY A 102 2.95 -15.38 0.34
CA GLY A 102 2.39 -16.72 0.25
C GLY A 102 1.07 -16.75 -0.52
N GLN A 103 0.51 -17.95 -0.68
CA GLN A 103 -0.80 -18.12 -1.30
C GLN A 103 -1.90 -17.51 -0.42
N PRO A 104 -2.79 -16.67 -0.97
CA PRO A 104 -3.85 -16.05 -0.18
C PRO A 104 -4.88 -17.09 0.26
N SER A 105 -5.31 -16.99 1.52
CA SER A 105 -6.35 -17.84 2.08
C SER A 105 -7.64 -17.05 2.31
N ALA A 106 -8.78 -17.65 1.97
CA ALA A 106 -10.08 -17.06 2.25
C ALA A 106 -10.33 -17.09 3.76
N THR A 107 -10.62 -15.94 4.36
CA THR A 107 -10.93 -15.86 5.79
C THR A 107 -12.44 -15.68 6.00
N GLU A 108 -13.03 -16.51 6.86
CA GLU A 108 -14.36 -16.26 7.39
C GLU A 108 -14.28 -15.14 8.44
N VAL A 109 -14.57 -13.92 8.01
CA VAL A 109 -14.68 -12.78 8.92
C VAL A 109 -16.09 -12.73 9.48
N ARG A 110 -16.23 -12.58 10.81
CA ARG A 110 -17.51 -12.33 11.47
C ARG A 110 -17.49 -10.95 12.11
N ARG A 111 -18.54 -10.15 11.89
CA ARG A 111 -18.78 -8.90 12.63
C ARG A 111 -20.19 -8.97 13.20
N ASN A 112 -20.33 -8.79 14.51
CA ASN A 112 -21.61 -8.84 15.22
C ASN A 112 -22.43 -10.11 14.88
N GLY A 113 -21.78 -11.28 14.85
CA GLY A 113 -22.42 -12.56 14.53
C GLY A 113 -22.74 -12.82 13.05
N ARG A 114 -22.60 -11.83 12.16
CA ARG A 114 -22.86 -11.98 10.72
C ARG A 114 -21.60 -12.43 9.98
N LYS A 115 -21.68 -13.53 9.21
CA LYS A 115 -20.63 -13.95 8.29
C LYS A 115 -20.48 -12.89 7.18
N LEU A 116 -19.29 -12.32 7.07
CA LEU A 116 -18.90 -11.32 6.08
C LEU A 116 -17.99 -11.91 4.98
N GLY A 117 -18.00 -13.24 4.82
CA GLY A 117 -17.00 -14.03 4.06
C GLY A 117 -16.60 -13.47 2.69
N GLY A 118 -15.40 -13.87 2.23
CA GLY A 118 -14.92 -13.61 0.87
C GLY A 118 -13.66 -12.72 0.77
N LEU A 119 -13.10 -12.24 1.87
CA LEU A 119 -11.80 -11.55 1.86
C LEU A 119 -10.65 -12.55 1.90
N LYS A 120 -9.61 -12.28 1.11
CA LYS A 120 -8.35 -13.03 1.11
C LYS A 120 -7.31 -12.34 1.98
N VAL A 121 -6.66 -13.10 2.86
CA VAL A 121 -5.50 -12.65 3.63
C VAL A 121 -4.26 -13.28 3.03
N TRP A 122 -3.25 -12.44 2.78
CA TRP A 122 -2.01 -12.86 2.15
C TRP A 122 -0.92 -13.06 3.21
N PRO A 123 -0.33 -14.26 3.30
CA PRO A 123 0.81 -14.48 4.18
C PRO A 123 2.04 -13.70 3.70
N VAL A 124 2.78 -13.08 4.61
CA VAL A 124 4.00 -12.32 4.30
C VAL A 124 5.21 -12.95 4.97
N GLY A 125 6.27 -13.19 4.20
CA GLY A 125 7.53 -13.70 4.72
C GLY A 125 8.37 -12.58 5.30
N SER A 126 7.98 -12.03 6.45
CA SER A 126 8.62 -10.84 7.03
C SER A 126 10.12 -11.05 7.25
N SER A 127 10.54 -12.21 7.78
CA SER A 127 11.97 -12.53 7.97
C SER A 127 12.75 -12.60 6.65
N PHE A 128 12.13 -13.14 5.58
CA PHE A 128 12.74 -13.20 4.25
C PHE A 128 12.92 -11.79 3.67
N LEU A 129 11.89 -10.95 3.77
CA LEU A 129 11.89 -9.58 3.26
C LEU A 129 12.79 -8.63 4.06
N LYS A 130 12.93 -8.85 5.37
CA LYS A 130 13.92 -8.15 6.20
C LYS A 130 15.33 -8.51 5.77
N GLY A 131 15.62 -9.79 5.55
CA GLY A 131 16.90 -10.23 4.99
C GLY A 131 17.22 -9.59 3.63
N GLU A 132 16.25 -9.60 2.71
CA GLU A 132 16.35 -8.94 1.40
C GLU A 132 16.61 -7.43 1.54
N THR A 133 15.86 -6.76 2.40
CA THR A 133 15.97 -5.30 2.64
C THR A 133 17.34 -4.94 3.22
N TYR A 134 17.81 -5.65 4.24
CA TYR A 134 19.11 -5.38 4.86
C TYR A 134 20.27 -5.70 3.93
N GLY A 135 20.14 -6.73 3.08
CA GLY A 135 21.10 -7.00 2.01
C GLY A 135 21.20 -5.84 1.02
N ARG A 136 20.06 -5.30 0.59
CA ARG A 136 20.00 -4.14 -0.33
C ARG A 136 20.49 -2.83 0.27
N LEU A 137 20.24 -2.60 1.57
CA LEU A 137 20.73 -1.40 2.28
C LEU A 137 22.26 -1.38 2.44
N LYS A 138 22.94 -2.52 2.28
CA LYS A 138 24.40 -2.62 2.29
C LYS A 138 25.05 -2.34 0.94
N LEU A 139 24.26 -2.20 -0.13
CA LEU A 139 24.79 -1.87 -1.45
C LEU A 139 25.41 -0.48 -1.42
N GLU A 140 26.61 -0.37 -1.98
CA GLU A 140 27.34 0.89 -1.99
C GLU A 140 26.74 1.86 -3.00
N ARG A 141 26.71 3.13 -2.61
CA ARG A 141 26.34 4.22 -3.49
C ARG A 141 27.53 4.53 -4.41
N PRO A 142 27.37 4.55 -5.73
CA PRO A 142 28.41 5.03 -6.63
C PRO A 142 28.86 6.45 -6.25
N THR A 143 30.16 6.72 -6.34
CA THR A 143 30.67 8.07 -6.15
C THR A 143 30.36 8.91 -7.39
N ALA A 144 30.23 10.22 -7.22
CA ALA A 144 30.05 11.12 -8.36
C ALA A 144 31.23 11.04 -9.34
N GLU A 145 32.42 10.70 -8.84
CA GLU A 145 33.67 10.60 -9.58
C GLU A 145 33.76 9.31 -10.41
N SER A 146 33.19 8.18 -9.95
CA SER A 146 33.27 6.93 -10.70
C SER A 146 32.36 6.94 -11.93
N GLY A 147 31.28 7.71 -11.90
CA GLY A 147 30.28 7.75 -12.96
C GLY A 147 29.48 6.46 -13.11
N ASP A 148 29.66 5.50 -12.21
CA ASP A 148 29.01 4.19 -12.28
C ASP A 148 27.51 4.31 -12.02
N PRO A 149 26.68 3.48 -12.67
CA PRO A 149 25.28 3.39 -12.35
C PRO A 149 25.06 2.80 -10.95
N PHE A 150 23.93 3.15 -10.32
CA PHE A 150 23.53 2.51 -9.07
C PHE A 150 23.34 1.00 -9.26
N PRO A 151 23.80 0.16 -8.31
CA PRO A 151 23.71 -1.29 -8.46
C PRO A 151 22.24 -1.75 -8.49
N PRO A 152 21.93 -2.87 -9.18
CA PRO A 152 20.62 -3.50 -9.11
C PRO A 152 20.21 -3.77 -7.65
N GLY A 153 18.96 -3.47 -7.30
CA GLY A 153 18.46 -3.61 -5.93
C GLY A 153 18.75 -2.44 -5.00
N PHE A 154 19.47 -1.39 -5.42
CA PHE A 154 19.78 -0.24 -4.58
C PHE A 154 18.52 0.43 -4.01
N VAL A 155 18.61 0.90 -2.76
CA VAL A 155 17.53 1.57 -2.05
C VAL A 155 17.78 3.07 -1.99
N HIS A 156 17.00 3.83 -2.72
CA HIS A 156 17.05 5.28 -2.72
C HIS A 156 16.20 5.84 -1.56
N LEU A 157 16.88 6.56 -0.66
CA LEU A 157 16.31 7.20 0.53
C LEU A 157 16.53 8.72 0.44
N PRO A 158 15.63 9.46 -0.23
CA PRO A 158 15.78 10.90 -0.37
C PRO A 158 15.48 11.62 0.95
N LEU A 159 16.23 12.68 1.25
CA LEU A 159 16.16 13.38 2.54
C LEU A 159 14.75 13.88 2.91
N HIS A 160 13.94 14.27 1.92
CA HIS A 160 12.59 14.78 2.17
C HIS A 160 11.63 13.71 2.73
N ALA A 161 11.88 12.43 2.46
CA ALA A 161 11.05 11.32 2.91
C ALA A 161 11.75 10.42 3.95
N ALA A 162 13.07 10.33 3.89
CA ALA A 162 13.90 9.47 4.74
C ALA A 162 14.74 10.31 5.70
N GLY A 163 14.06 10.99 6.62
CA GLY A 163 14.72 11.67 7.74
C GLY A 163 15.44 10.69 8.68
N GLU A 164 16.20 11.23 9.64
CA GLU A 164 16.99 10.42 10.56
C GLU A 164 16.16 9.37 11.32
N GLU A 165 14.99 9.75 11.85
CA GLU A 165 14.13 8.83 12.59
C GLU A 165 13.59 7.71 11.69
N PHE A 166 13.19 8.02 10.45
CA PHE A 166 12.77 7.02 9.49
C PHE A 166 13.89 6.00 9.23
N CYS A 167 15.12 6.48 9.00
CA CYS A 167 16.28 5.62 8.76
C CYS A 167 16.59 4.74 9.98
N ARG A 168 16.52 5.29 11.20
CA ARG A 168 16.69 4.52 12.44
C ARG A 168 15.65 3.43 12.60
N GLN A 169 14.38 3.69 12.25
CA GLN A 169 13.31 2.69 12.27
C GLN A 169 13.46 1.65 11.17
N LEU A 170 13.90 2.05 9.98
CA LEU A 170 14.17 1.14 8.86
C LEU A 170 15.24 0.10 9.22
N THR A 171 16.15 0.45 10.12
CA THR A 171 17.21 -0.44 10.64
C THR A 171 16.99 -0.85 12.11
N ALA A 172 15.76 -0.84 12.61
CA ALA A 172 15.44 -1.07 14.03
C ALA A 172 15.47 -2.54 14.48
N GLU A 173 15.96 -3.46 13.64
CA GLU A 173 16.05 -4.87 13.97
C GLU A 173 17.43 -5.44 13.63
N GLN A 174 17.82 -6.50 14.33
CA GLN A 174 19.06 -7.22 14.05
C GLN A 174 18.80 -8.71 13.97
N PHE A 175 19.47 -9.37 13.03
CA PHE A 175 19.41 -10.82 12.89
C PHE A 175 20.49 -11.45 13.77
N VAL A 176 20.10 -12.07 14.88
CA VAL A 176 21.02 -12.59 15.89
C VAL A 176 20.83 -14.09 16.10
N ALA A 177 21.91 -14.77 16.48
CA ALA A 177 21.89 -16.16 16.90
C ALA A 177 21.73 -16.23 18.43
N ARG A 178 20.56 -16.62 18.91
CA ARG A 178 20.30 -16.86 20.33
C ARG A 178 20.46 -18.32 20.69
N ALA A 179 21.00 -18.59 21.88
CA ALA A 179 21.04 -19.95 22.42
C ALA A 179 19.60 -20.40 22.74
N GLY A 180 19.17 -21.49 22.13
CA GLY A 180 17.92 -22.15 22.47
C GLY A 180 18.02 -22.87 23.81
N ARG A 181 16.85 -23.15 24.42
CA ARG A 181 16.76 -23.88 25.70
C ARG A 181 17.37 -25.28 25.67
N ASN A 182 17.57 -25.84 24.47
CA ASN A 182 18.17 -27.14 24.19
C ASN A 182 19.64 -27.04 23.73
N GLY A 183 20.30 -25.88 23.85
CA GLY A 183 21.67 -25.66 23.39
C GLY A 183 21.81 -25.42 21.88
N LEU A 184 20.77 -25.64 21.08
CA LEU A 184 20.77 -25.34 19.64
C LEU A 184 20.61 -23.83 19.42
N ARG A 185 21.46 -23.24 18.58
CA ARG A 185 21.37 -21.82 18.22
C ARG A 185 20.17 -21.60 17.30
N ARG A 186 19.26 -20.69 17.69
CA ARG A 186 18.15 -20.23 16.85
C ARG A 186 18.48 -18.84 16.31
N LEU A 187 18.30 -18.66 15.00
CA LEU A 187 18.39 -17.36 14.37
C LEU A 187 17.04 -16.65 14.49
N GLU A 188 17.05 -15.41 14.98
CA GLU A 188 15.85 -14.59 15.11
C GLU A 188 16.13 -13.11 14.85
N TRP A 189 15.12 -12.41 14.35
CA TRP A 189 15.12 -10.95 14.26
C TRP A 189 14.74 -10.39 15.64
N VAL A 190 15.60 -9.53 16.18
CA VAL A 190 15.41 -8.88 17.47
C VAL A 190 15.28 -7.40 17.26
N LYS A 191 14.18 -6.84 17.77
CA LYS A 191 13.94 -5.40 17.79
C LYS A 191 14.92 -4.71 18.73
N THR A 192 15.63 -3.71 18.23
CA THR A 192 16.67 -2.96 18.95
C THR A 192 16.21 -1.55 19.34
N ARG A 193 15.03 -1.13 18.88
CA ARG A 193 14.40 0.16 19.21
C ARG A 193 12.95 -0.04 19.61
N GLU A 194 12.32 0.98 20.18
CA GLU A 194 10.88 0.95 20.49
C GLU A 194 10.01 0.98 19.23
N ARG A 195 10.47 1.70 18.19
CA ARG A 195 9.75 1.91 16.93
C ARG A 195 10.46 1.25 15.75
N ASN A 196 9.69 0.62 14.86
CA ASN A 196 10.16 -0.11 13.67
C ASN A 196 9.17 -0.05 12.50
N GLU A 197 8.18 0.84 12.57
CA GLU A 197 7.05 0.92 11.64
C GLU A 197 7.52 1.24 10.20
N ALA A 198 8.61 2.00 10.04
CA ALA A 198 9.25 2.22 8.74
C ALA A 198 9.77 0.92 8.08
N LEU A 199 10.34 0.01 8.87
CA LEU A 199 10.81 -1.29 8.40
C LEU A 199 9.63 -2.19 8.01
N ASP A 200 8.59 -2.25 8.84
CA ASP A 200 7.41 -3.05 8.55
C ASP A 200 6.66 -2.50 7.32
N CYS A 201 6.55 -1.18 7.17
CA CYS A 201 6.03 -0.56 5.94
C CYS A 201 6.84 -0.91 4.70
N ARG A 202 8.18 -0.94 4.78
CA ARG A 202 9.06 -1.38 3.69
C ARG A 202 8.82 -2.85 3.33
N VAL A 203 8.71 -3.73 4.32
CA VAL A 203 8.39 -5.15 4.14
C VAL A 203 7.05 -5.29 3.41
N TYR A 204 6.01 -4.58 3.87
CA TYR A 204 4.68 -4.67 3.27
C TYR A 204 4.62 -4.09 1.86
N ALA A 205 5.31 -2.99 1.57
CA ALA A 205 5.39 -2.46 0.22
C ALA A 205 6.04 -3.46 -0.76
N ARG A 206 7.12 -4.14 -0.31
CA ARG A 206 7.77 -5.18 -1.11
C ARG A 206 6.89 -6.41 -1.30
N ALA A 207 6.12 -6.80 -0.28
CA ALA A 207 5.12 -7.86 -0.38
C ALA A 207 4.00 -7.50 -1.36
N ALA A 208 3.49 -6.27 -1.34
CA ALA A 208 2.49 -5.79 -2.30
C ALA A 208 3.01 -5.87 -3.75
N ALA A 209 4.28 -5.52 -3.97
CA ALA A 209 4.91 -5.64 -5.29
C ALA A 209 5.01 -7.12 -5.74
N ALA A 210 5.33 -8.04 -4.82
CA ALA A 210 5.29 -9.48 -5.11
C ALA A 210 3.86 -9.97 -5.40
N ALA A 211 2.85 -9.45 -4.69
CA ALA A 211 1.44 -9.78 -4.92
C ALA A 211 0.93 -9.35 -6.30
N LEU A 212 1.48 -8.26 -6.85
CA LEU A 212 1.26 -7.83 -8.24
C LEU A 212 1.91 -8.76 -9.28
N GLY A 213 2.69 -9.75 -8.84
CA GLY A 213 3.43 -10.67 -9.69
C GLY A 213 4.76 -10.11 -10.22
N MET A 214 5.21 -8.96 -9.71
CA MET A 214 6.40 -8.25 -10.19
C MET A 214 7.66 -9.13 -10.24
N ASP A 215 7.79 -10.07 -9.31
CA ASP A 215 8.94 -10.99 -9.24
C ASP A 215 9.01 -11.98 -10.40
N GLY A 216 7.89 -12.23 -11.07
CA GLY A 216 7.78 -13.10 -12.24
C GLY A 216 7.60 -12.34 -13.56
N TRP A 217 7.64 -11.00 -13.55
CA TRP A 217 7.57 -10.23 -14.78
C TRP A 217 8.87 -10.44 -15.58
N GLY A 218 8.74 -10.82 -16.85
CA GLY A 218 9.81 -10.67 -17.83
C GLY A 218 9.94 -9.20 -18.29
N ASP A 219 10.68 -8.97 -19.36
CA ASP A 219 10.93 -7.59 -19.84
C ASP A 219 9.69 -6.90 -20.41
N GLY A 220 8.69 -7.66 -20.89
CA GLY A 220 7.51 -7.13 -21.57
C GLY A 220 6.67 -6.13 -20.74
N PRO A 221 6.21 -6.48 -19.50
CA PRO A 221 5.54 -5.51 -18.63
C PRO A 221 6.34 -4.23 -18.37
N TRP A 222 7.65 -4.36 -18.15
CA TRP A 222 8.53 -3.22 -17.90
C TRP A 222 8.70 -2.33 -19.14
N ALA A 223 8.92 -2.95 -20.30
CA ALA A 223 9.01 -2.25 -21.58
C ALA A 223 7.73 -1.45 -21.87
N ARG A 224 6.54 -2.06 -21.68
CA ARG A 224 5.27 -1.34 -21.85
C ARG A 224 5.11 -0.14 -20.92
N MET A 225 5.59 -0.24 -19.67
CA MET A 225 5.59 0.89 -18.75
C MET A 225 6.58 1.98 -19.19
N ALA A 226 7.78 1.58 -19.64
CA ALA A 226 8.79 2.51 -20.16
C ALA A 226 8.29 3.25 -21.42
N ASP A 227 7.68 2.52 -22.36
CA ASP A 227 7.08 3.08 -23.58
C ASP A 227 6.01 4.12 -23.23
N ALA A 228 5.10 3.79 -22.31
CA ALA A 228 4.07 4.72 -21.86
C ALA A 228 4.66 6.00 -21.22
N LEU A 229 5.77 5.87 -20.50
CA LEU A 229 6.49 6.99 -19.87
C LEU A 229 7.36 7.80 -20.84
N SER A 230 7.69 7.25 -22.01
CA SER A 230 8.46 7.91 -23.07
C SER A 230 7.62 8.92 -23.87
N LEU A 231 6.31 8.72 -23.89
CA LEU A 231 5.38 9.65 -24.51
C LEU A 231 5.32 10.96 -23.71
N PRO A 232 5.02 12.11 -24.35
CA PRO A 232 4.83 13.37 -23.63
C PRO A 232 3.78 13.21 -22.53
N ALA A 233 4.12 13.65 -21.31
CA ALA A 233 3.15 13.71 -20.24
C ALA A 233 2.02 14.68 -20.65
N ALA A 234 0.77 14.26 -20.49
CA ALA A 234 -0.36 15.16 -20.70
C ALA A 234 -0.21 16.37 -19.76
N GLU A 235 -0.38 17.58 -20.30
CA GLU A 235 -0.47 18.77 -19.45
C GLU A 235 -1.62 18.57 -18.46
N PRO A 236 -1.44 18.91 -17.18
CA PRO A 236 -2.55 18.91 -16.25
C PRO A 236 -3.62 19.85 -16.81
N ALA A 237 -4.79 19.31 -17.13
CA ALA A 237 -5.92 20.13 -17.53
C ALA A 237 -6.10 21.22 -16.47
N ALA A 238 -6.00 22.48 -16.89
CA ALA A 238 -6.34 23.59 -16.01
C ALA A 238 -7.73 23.30 -15.41
N PRO A 239 -7.94 23.52 -14.11
CA PRO A 239 -9.26 23.36 -13.54
C PRO A 239 -10.20 24.24 -14.34
N THR A 240 -11.11 23.62 -15.10
CA THR A 240 -12.18 24.34 -15.77
C THR A 240 -12.92 25.08 -14.65
N PRO A 241 -13.03 26.41 -14.66
CA PRO A 241 -13.86 27.09 -13.68
C PRO A 241 -15.24 26.46 -13.79
N ALA A 242 -15.74 25.96 -12.67
CA ALA A 242 -17.09 25.43 -12.60
C ALA A 242 -18.03 26.57 -13.01
N ASP A 243 -18.53 26.52 -14.25
CA ASP A 243 -19.56 27.43 -14.69
C ASP A 243 -20.71 27.36 -13.68
N GLY A 244 -21.03 28.55 -13.16
CA GLY A 244 -21.97 28.72 -12.06
C GLY A 244 -23.26 27.96 -12.34
N ALA A 245 -23.65 27.11 -11.39
CA ALA A 245 -24.94 26.47 -11.40
C ALA A 245 -26.03 27.56 -11.45
N ALA A 246 -26.69 27.69 -12.60
CA ALA A 246 -27.93 28.44 -12.72
C ALA A 246 -28.99 27.79 -11.80
N PRO A 247 -29.79 28.57 -11.06
CA PRO A 247 -30.76 28.02 -10.13
C PRO A 247 -31.86 27.27 -10.88
N ALA A 248 -32.14 26.04 -10.43
CA ALA A 248 -33.18 25.20 -10.98
C ALA A 248 -34.56 25.87 -10.86
N ALA A 249 -35.19 26.15 -12.00
CA ALA A 249 -36.58 26.59 -12.05
C ALA A 249 -37.49 25.46 -11.52
N SER A 250 -38.20 25.76 -10.44
CA SER A 250 -39.22 24.90 -9.84
C SER A 250 -40.36 24.65 -10.82
N THR A 251 -40.57 23.39 -11.22
CA THR A 251 -41.76 22.98 -11.97
C THR A 251 -42.82 22.49 -11.00
N THR A 252 -43.77 23.36 -10.68
CA THR A 252 -44.97 23.02 -9.92
C THR A 252 -45.88 22.16 -10.82
N ARG A 253 -46.00 20.85 -10.53
CA ARG A 253 -47.05 20.01 -11.12
C ARG A 253 -48.39 20.32 -10.45
N PRO A 254 -49.48 20.59 -11.20
CA PRO A 254 -50.80 20.73 -10.59
C PRO A 254 -51.34 19.35 -10.21
N ARG A 255 -51.88 19.28 -8.99
CA ARG A 255 -52.65 18.15 -8.45
C ARG A 255 -53.96 18.03 -9.23
N GLY A 256 -54.30 16.82 -9.68
CA GLY A 256 -55.59 16.53 -10.30
C GLY A 256 -56.75 16.64 -9.31
N TRP A 257 -57.99 16.58 -9.83
CA TRP A 257 -59.18 15.94 -9.24
C TRP A 257 -60.36 15.98 -10.26
N LEU A 258 -61.23 14.95 -10.20
CA LEU A 258 -62.52 14.72 -10.90
C LEU A 258 -62.46 14.19 -12.36
N ALA A 259 -62.43 12.86 -12.61
CA ALA A 259 -63.55 11.88 -12.69
C ALA A 259 -63.95 11.58 -14.17
N PRO A 260 -64.71 10.51 -14.50
CA PRO A 260 -64.56 9.09 -14.18
C PRO A 260 -64.68 8.13 -15.41
N ARG A 261 -64.27 6.86 -15.19
CA ARG A 261 -64.81 5.56 -15.70
C ARG A 261 -64.98 5.24 -17.21
N ASN A 262 -64.47 4.02 -17.51
CA ASN A 262 -64.96 2.96 -18.42
C ASN A 262 -64.47 2.92 -19.88
N GLY A 263 -63.97 1.74 -20.28
CA GLY A 263 -64.31 1.14 -21.58
C GLY A 263 -63.15 0.67 -22.46
N TRP A 264 -62.97 -0.65 -22.52
CA TRP A 264 -62.09 -1.50 -23.33
C TRP A 264 -62.00 -1.22 -24.85
N LEU A 265 -60.83 -1.58 -25.41
CA LEU A 265 -60.54 -2.09 -26.77
C LEU A 265 -61.66 -2.04 -27.82
N ARG A 266 -61.49 -1.16 -28.82
CA ARG A 266 -61.41 -1.45 -30.26
C ARG A 266 -60.88 -0.24 -31.01
#